data_AF-A0A7J4FJR5-F1
#
_entry.id   AF-A0A7J4FJR5-F1
#
_cell.length_a   1.000
_cell.length_b   1.000
_cell.length_c   1.000
_cell.angle_alpha   90.00
_cell.angle_beta   90.00
_cell.angle_gamma   90.00
#
_symmetry.space_group_name_H-M   'P 1'
#
loop_
_entity.id
_entity.type
_entity.pdbx_description
1 polymer ?
#
loop_
_entity_poly.entity_id
_entity_poly.type
_entity_poly.pdbx_seq_one_letter_code
_entity_poly.pdbx_strand_id
1 'polypeptide(L)'
;MWILAPISAVASIIAGGILYNYVSKQDSGTEKMKEIAAAIKEGADAFLKREYMVLAYFVAVVSLALAVFINPIMAPTYIFGSICSGLAGFFGMQIALKANVRTANAAREGLNRAFPIAFRGGAVMGLSVVGMGLLGISNVRGSNGGSKVKNFSNPLGAEIRHDK
;
A
#
# COMPACT_ATOMS: atom_id res chain seq x y z
N MET A 1 -6.81 7.24 21.93
CA MET A 1 -6.19 7.33 20.60
C MET A 1 -5.40 6.08 20.15
N TRP A 2 -4.89 5.23 21.05
CA TRP A 2 -3.91 4.19 20.71
C TRP A 2 -4.51 2.89 20.15
N ILE A 3 -5.75 2.56 20.53
CA ILE A 3 -6.52 1.41 20.01
C ILE A 3 -7.28 1.75 18.71
N LEU A 4 -7.51 3.04 18.43
CA LEU A 4 -8.21 3.49 17.22
C LEU A 4 -7.39 3.22 15.94
N ALA A 5 -6.06 3.29 16.02
CA ALA A 5 -5.17 3.07 14.88
C ALA A 5 -5.22 1.63 14.32
N PRO A 6 -5.07 0.55 15.13
CA PRO A 6 -5.19 -0.81 14.61
C PRO A 6 -6.62 -1.15 14.17
N ILE A 7 -7.65 -0.64 14.86
CA ILE A 7 -9.05 -0.87 14.47
C ILE A 7 -9.36 -0.23 13.11
N SER A 8 -8.94 1.02 12.89
CA SER A 8 -9.14 1.70 11.60
C SER A 8 -8.33 1.07 10.46
N ALA A 9 -7.15 0.51 10.76
CA ALA A 9 -6.35 -0.23 9.79
C ALA A 9 -7.06 -1.52 9.35
N VAL A 10 -7.58 -2.31 10.29
CA VAL A 10 -8.35 -3.53 10.00
C VAL A 10 -9.64 -3.18 9.24
N ALA A 11 -10.37 -2.14 9.66
CA ALA A 11 -11.57 -1.68 8.97
C ALA A 11 -11.27 -1.27 7.52
N SER A 12 -10.14 -0.59 7.27
CA SER A 12 -9.72 -0.20 5.92
C SER A 12 -9.40 -1.40 5.04
N ILE A 13 -8.70 -2.40 5.56
CA ILE A 13 -8.39 -3.64 4.81
C ILE A 13 -9.67 -4.42 4.49
N ILE A 14 -10.60 -4.53 5.45
CA ILE A 14 -11.90 -5.19 5.24
C ILE A 14 -12.71 -4.45 4.17
N ALA A 15 -12.84 -3.12 4.29
CA ALA A 15 -13.54 -2.31 3.31
C ALA A 15 -12.91 -2.44 1.91
N GLY A 16 -11.59 -2.41 1.82
CA GLY A 16 -10.85 -2.65 0.58
C GLY A 16 -11.16 -4.02 -0.02
N GLY A 17 -11.19 -5.08 0.80
CA GLY A 17 -11.55 -6.43 0.36
C GLY A 17 -13.00 -6.55 -0.14
N ILE A 18 -13.95 -5.88 0.52
CA ILE A 18 -15.35 -5.84 0.09
C ILE A 18 -15.48 -5.16 -1.27
N LEU A 19 -14.83 -4.00 -1.45
CA LEU A 19 -14.86 -3.26 -2.71
C LEU A 19 -14.13 -4.03 -3.82
N TYR A 20 -13.04 -4.72 -3.50
CA TYR A 20 -12.34 -5.60 -4.44
C TYR A 20 -13.27 -6.69 -4.96
N ASN A 21 -13.99 -7.36 -4.06
CA ASN A 21 -14.97 -8.38 -4.44
C ASN A 21 -16.13 -7.78 -5.26
N TYR A 22 -16.60 -6.58 -4.91
CA TYR A 22 -17.64 -5.89 -5.67
C TYR A 22 -17.22 -5.62 -7.12
N VAL A 23 -16.00 -5.10 -7.32
CA VAL A 23 -15.46 -4.84 -8.65
C VAL A 23 -15.23 -6.16 -9.38
N SER A 24 -14.62 -7.15 -8.73
CA SER A 24 -14.31 -8.43 -9.39
C SER A 24 -15.55 -9.17 -9.91
N LYS A 25 -16.72 -8.96 -9.29
CA LYS A 25 -18.01 -9.53 -9.71
C LYS A 25 -18.66 -8.83 -10.90
N GLN A 26 -18.21 -7.63 -11.30
CA GLN A 26 -18.77 -6.95 -12.46
C GLN A 26 -18.37 -7.65 -13.77
N ASP A 27 -19.25 -7.55 -14.77
CA ASP A 27 -19.04 -8.16 -16.07
C ASP A 27 -17.84 -7.53 -16.79
N SER A 28 -16.97 -8.39 -17.31
CA SER A 28 -15.79 -8.00 -18.10
C SER A 28 -16.14 -7.74 -19.57
N GLY A 29 -17.42 -7.86 -19.95
CA GLY A 29 -17.94 -7.47 -21.24
C GLY A 29 -17.69 -8.51 -22.33
N THR A 30 -17.51 -8.00 -23.55
CA THR A 30 -17.39 -8.81 -24.77
C THR A 30 -16.09 -9.63 -24.82
N GLU A 31 -16.06 -10.67 -25.66
CA GLU A 31 -14.86 -11.46 -25.98
C GLU A 31 -13.66 -10.56 -26.35
N LYS A 32 -13.89 -9.57 -27.23
CA LYS A 32 -12.85 -8.61 -27.65
C LYS A 32 -12.31 -7.77 -26.50
N MET A 33 -13.16 -7.35 -25.56
CA MET A 33 -12.73 -6.61 -24.37
C MET A 33 -11.86 -7.48 -23.45
N LYS A 34 -12.22 -8.77 -23.29
CA LYS A 34 -11.45 -9.72 -22.49
C LYS A 34 -10.09 -10.02 -23.13
N GLU A 35 -10.04 -10.17 -24.45
CA GLU A 35 -8.81 -10.38 -25.21
C GLU A 35 -7.81 -9.22 -25.01
N ILE A 36 -8.28 -7.97 -25.17
CA ILE A 36 -7.46 -6.78 -24.94
C ILE A 36 -7.02 -6.68 -23.47
N ALA A 37 -7.93 -6.94 -22.53
CA ALA A 37 -7.62 -6.90 -21.11
C ALA A 37 -6.57 -7.96 -20.72
N ALA A 38 -6.60 -9.13 -21.34
CA ALA A 38 -5.59 -10.16 -21.14
C ALA A 38 -4.21 -9.72 -21.63
N ALA A 39 -4.12 -9.13 -22.82
CA ALA A 39 -2.87 -8.60 -23.36
C ALA A 39 -2.28 -7.47 -22.48
N ILE A 40 -3.13 -6.56 -21.98
CA ILE A 40 -2.70 -5.50 -21.04
C ILE A 40 -2.22 -6.13 -19.72
N LYS A 41 -2.94 -7.12 -19.20
CA LYS A 41 -2.56 -7.80 -17.95
C LYS A 41 -1.22 -8.51 -18.10
N GLU A 42 -0.98 -9.18 -19.22
CA GLU A 42 0.29 -9.84 -19.50
C GLU A 42 1.45 -8.83 -19.53
N GLY A 43 1.28 -7.70 -20.22
CA GLY A 43 2.26 -6.63 -20.24
C GLY A 43 2.52 -6.02 -18.85
N ALA A 44 1.46 -5.80 -18.07
CA ALA A 44 1.56 -5.27 -16.72
C ALA A 44 2.25 -6.26 -15.75
N ASP A 45 1.93 -7.54 -15.83
CA ASP A 45 2.59 -8.59 -15.02
C ASP A 45 4.09 -8.70 -15.39
N ALA A 46 4.44 -8.55 -16.67
CA ALA A 46 5.84 -8.52 -17.12
C ALA A 46 6.59 -7.25 -16.62
N PHE A 47 5.93 -6.09 -16.68
CA PHE A 47 6.47 -4.83 -16.16
C PHE A 47 6.71 -4.90 -14.65
N LEU A 48 5.71 -5.34 -13.88
CA LEU A 48 5.82 -5.50 -12.42
C LEU A 48 6.97 -6.41 -12.02
N LYS A 49 7.14 -7.55 -12.71
CA LYS A 49 8.26 -8.46 -12.44
C LYS A 49 9.60 -7.77 -12.62
N ARG A 50 9.77 -6.99 -13.69
CA ARG A 50 11.03 -6.25 -13.94
C ARG A 50 11.24 -5.15 -12.92
N GLU A 51 10.21 -4.35 -12.64
CA GLU A 51 10.26 -3.27 -11.66
C GLU A 51 10.62 -3.81 -10.26
N TYR A 52 9.96 -4.88 -9.82
CA TYR A 52 10.18 -5.45 -8.48
C TYR A 52 11.56 -6.06 -8.33
N MET A 53 12.10 -6.66 -9.39
CA MET A 53 13.48 -7.14 -9.37
C MET A 53 14.47 -5.97 -9.16
N VAL A 54 14.29 -4.86 -9.88
CA VAL A 54 15.14 -3.67 -9.71
C VAL A 54 14.96 -3.05 -8.32
N LEU A 55 13.73 -2.94 -7.83
CA LEU A 55 13.43 -2.44 -6.50
C LEU A 55 14.02 -3.34 -5.40
N ALA A 56 14.04 -4.66 -5.57
CA ALA A 56 14.64 -5.57 -4.61
C ALA A 56 16.15 -5.32 -4.47
N TYR A 57 16.87 -5.13 -5.58
CA TYR A 57 18.29 -4.73 -5.53
C TYR A 57 18.48 -3.38 -4.85
N PHE A 58 17.64 -2.39 -5.17
CA PHE A 58 17.71 -1.07 -4.55
C PHE A 58 17.49 -1.14 -3.02
N VAL A 59 16.46 -1.86 -2.58
CA VAL A 59 16.16 -2.05 -1.14
C VAL A 59 17.31 -2.76 -0.43
N ALA A 60 17.94 -3.76 -1.06
CA ALA A 60 19.08 -4.46 -0.47
C ALA A 60 20.29 -3.53 -0.26
N VAL A 61 20.63 -2.72 -1.27
CA VAL A 61 21.75 -1.76 -1.19
C VAL A 61 21.49 -0.68 -0.13
N VAL A 62 20.28 -0.12 -0.11
CA VAL A 62 19.91 0.90 0.89
C VAL A 62 19.88 0.31 2.29
N SER A 63 19.36 -0.91 2.46
CA SER A 63 19.34 -1.59 3.75
C SER A 63 20.76 -1.80 4.29
N LEU A 64 21.71 -2.22 3.45
CA LEU A 64 23.11 -2.36 3.82
C LEU A 64 23.74 -1.02 4.21
N ALA A 65 23.49 0.04 3.43
CA ALA A 65 23.96 1.38 3.76
C ALA A 65 23.41 1.86 5.11
N LEU A 66 22.13 1.66 5.40
CA LEU A 66 21.51 2.01 6.68
C LEU A 66 22.12 1.23 7.86
N ALA A 67 22.44 -0.05 7.65
CA ALA A 67 23.07 -0.88 8.68
C ALA A 67 24.48 -0.40 9.05
N VAL A 68 25.27 0.03 8.06
CA VAL A 68 26.67 0.45 8.24
C VAL A 68 26.78 1.89 8.75
N PHE A 69 26.01 2.83 8.18
CA PHE A 69 26.18 4.26 8.46
C PHE A 69 25.35 4.79 9.63
N ILE A 70 24.23 4.15 9.99
CA ILE A 70 23.30 4.67 10.99
C ILE A 70 23.16 3.71 12.17
N ASN A 71 22.46 2.59 11.96
CA ASN A 71 22.23 1.61 13.02
C ASN A 71 21.72 0.28 12.45
N PRO A 72 22.27 -0.87 12.86
CA PRO A 72 21.82 -2.19 12.41
C PRO A 72 20.34 -2.46 12.68
N ILE A 73 19.74 -1.84 13.71
CA ILE A 73 18.33 -2.04 14.07
C ILE A 73 17.37 -1.42 13.04
N MET A 74 17.80 -0.42 12.26
CA MET A 74 16.96 0.24 11.26
C MET A 74 16.77 -0.60 9.98
N ALA A 75 17.74 -1.46 9.65
CA ALA A 75 17.73 -2.29 8.45
C ALA A 75 16.52 -3.25 8.38
N PRO A 76 16.18 -4.05 9.42
CA PRO A 76 15.01 -4.93 9.38
C PRO A 76 13.68 -4.15 9.32
N THR A 77 13.58 -2.99 9.98
CA THR A 77 12.38 -2.13 9.90
C THR A 77 12.18 -1.56 8.49
N TYR A 78 13.27 -1.15 7.84
CA TYR A 78 13.25 -0.66 6.45
C TYR A 78 12.85 -1.76 5.47
N ILE A 79 13.41 -2.97 5.60
CA ILE A 79 13.04 -4.13 4.77
C ILE A 79 11.56 -4.46 4.95
N PHE A 80 11.08 -4.51 6.19
CA PHE A 80 9.68 -4.79 6.48
C PHE A 80 8.74 -3.77 5.84
N GLY A 81 9.05 -2.47 5.98
CA GLY A 81 8.29 -1.40 5.33
C GLY A 81 8.31 -1.48 3.81
N SER A 82 9.46 -1.79 3.22
CA SER A 82 9.63 -1.92 1.76
C SER A 82 8.81 -3.09 1.20
N ILE A 83 8.82 -4.25 1.87
CA ILE A 83 8.00 -5.41 1.49
C ILE A 83 6.51 -5.05 1.57
N CYS A 84 6.10 -4.38 2.65
CA CYS A 84 4.72 -3.96 2.85
C CYS A 84 4.26 -2.98 1.75
N SER A 85 5.09 -2.00 1.40
CA SER A 85 4.82 -1.06 0.31
C SER A 85 4.74 -1.76 -1.05
N GLY A 86 5.64 -2.70 -1.34
CA GLY A 86 5.58 -3.53 -2.54
C GLY A 86 4.25 -4.28 -2.60
N LEU A 87 3.89 -5.02 -1.56
CA LEU A 87 2.62 -5.76 -1.55
C LEU A 87 1.40 -4.85 -1.81
N ALA A 88 1.36 -3.64 -1.24
CA ALA A 88 0.29 -2.67 -1.51
C ALA A 88 0.22 -2.27 -3.00
N GLY A 89 1.36 -1.99 -3.63
CA GLY A 89 1.44 -1.67 -5.05
C GLY A 89 1.00 -2.82 -5.94
N PHE A 90 1.40 -4.05 -5.62
CA PHE A 90 1.01 -5.25 -6.38
C PHE A 90 -0.50 -5.47 -6.35
N PHE A 91 -1.13 -5.42 -5.17
CA PHE A 91 -2.59 -5.53 -5.05
C PHE A 91 -3.32 -4.39 -5.76
N GLY A 92 -2.80 -3.17 -5.66
CA GLY A 92 -3.34 -1.99 -6.36
C GLY A 92 -3.36 -2.16 -7.88
N MET A 93 -2.29 -2.68 -8.47
CA MET A 93 -2.25 -2.90 -9.91
C MET A 93 -3.23 -4.00 -10.36
N GLN A 94 -3.33 -5.10 -9.62
CA GLN A 94 -4.24 -6.19 -9.97
C GLN A 94 -5.72 -5.75 -9.97
N ILE A 95 -6.14 -4.91 -9.02
CA ILE A 95 -7.51 -4.39 -9.01
C ILE A 95 -7.73 -3.35 -10.12
N ALA A 96 -6.74 -2.51 -10.42
CA ALA A 96 -6.83 -1.52 -11.49
C ALA A 96 -7.05 -2.19 -12.86
N LEU A 97 -6.24 -3.22 -13.18
CA LEU A 97 -6.37 -3.98 -14.43
C LEU A 97 -7.77 -4.61 -14.57
N LYS A 98 -8.29 -5.16 -13.48
CA LYS A 98 -9.66 -5.71 -13.43
C LYS A 98 -10.73 -4.64 -13.58
N ALA A 99 -10.56 -3.49 -12.93
CA ALA A 99 -11.52 -2.40 -12.95
C ALA A 99 -11.62 -1.72 -14.32
N ASN A 100 -10.51 -1.65 -15.08
CA ASN A 100 -10.46 -0.98 -16.38
C ASN A 100 -11.43 -1.59 -17.39
N VAL A 101 -11.36 -2.91 -17.60
CA VAL A 101 -12.24 -3.60 -18.57
C VAL A 101 -13.71 -3.57 -18.15
N ARG A 102 -13.98 -3.67 -16.85
CA ARG A 102 -15.34 -3.65 -16.28
C ARG A 102 -15.97 -2.27 -16.36
N THR A 103 -15.19 -1.23 -16.09
CA THR A 103 -15.58 0.17 -16.27
C THR A 103 -15.88 0.44 -17.73
N ALA A 104 -15.03 -0.01 -18.65
CA ALA A 104 -15.24 0.15 -20.09
C ALA A 104 -16.52 -0.53 -20.57
N ASN A 105 -16.81 -1.74 -20.09
CA ASN A 105 -18.07 -2.41 -20.39
C ASN A 105 -19.27 -1.64 -19.82
N ALA A 106 -19.22 -1.22 -18.56
CA ALA A 106 -20.29 -0.46 -17.92
C ALA A 106 -20.52 0.94 -18.54
N ALA A 107 -19.49 1.53 -19.16
CA ALA A 107 -19.61 2.79 -19.88
C ALA A 107 -20.53 2.68 -21.10
N ARG A 108 -20.75 1.47 -21.63
CA ARG A 108 -21.74 1.21 -22.69
C ARG A 108 -23.17 1.43 -22.22
N GLU A 109 -23.43 1.28 -20.92
CA GLU A 109 -24.73 1.56 -20.28
C GLU A 109 -24.82 2.99 -19.71
N GLY A 110 -23.76 3.78 -19.87
CA GLY A 110 -23.68 5.17 -19.45
C GLY A 110 -22.81 5.43 -18.21
N LEU A 111 -22.54 6.71 -17.97
CA LEU A 111 -21.62 7.17 -16.92
C LEU A 111 -22.06 6.76 -15.51
N ASN A 112 -23.37 6.76 -15.24
CA ASN A 112 -23.93 6.38 -13.94
C ASN A 112 -23.56 4.95 -13.51
N ARG A 113 -23.33 4.04 -14.47
CA ARG A 113 -22.88 2.67 -14.21
C ARG A 113 -21.37 2.55 -14.17
N ALA A 114 -20.66 3.27 -15.04
CA ALA A 114 -19.20 3.20 -15.12
C ALA A 114 -18.48 3.85 -13.92
N PHE A 115 -18.94 5.04 -13.50
CA PHE A 115 -18.25 5.82 -12.48
C PHE A 115 -18.14 5.09 -11.12
N PRO A 116 -19.18 4.45 -10.58
CA PRO A 116 -19.06 3.70 -9.34
C PRO A 116 -18.05 2.54 -9.42
N ILE A 117 -17.92 1.89 -10.58
CA ILE A 117 -16.98 0.78 -10.77
C ILE A 117 -15.54 1.31 -10.79
N ALA A 118 -15.28 2.38 -11.54
CA ALA A 118 -13.98 3.05 -11.59
C ALA A 118 -13.58 3.59 -10.21
N PHE A 119 -14.49 4.31 -9.56
CA PHE A 119 -14.25 4.92 -8.25
C PHE A 119 -14.01 3.86 -7.18
N ARG A 120 -14.81 2.79 -7.14
CA ARG A 120 -14.59 1.67 -6.21
C ARG A 120 -13.27 0.96 -6.50
N GLY A 121 -12.90 0.78 -7.76
CA GLY A 121 -11.59 0.25 -8.15
C GLY A 121 -10.43 1.06 -7.57
N GLY A 122 -10.48 2.39 -7.70
CA GLY A 122 -9.50 3.30 -7.10
C GLY A 122 -9.52 3.33 -5.57
N ALA A 123 -10.72 3.25 -4.97
CA ALA A 123 -10.88 3.24 -3.53
C ALA A 123 -10.25 2.00 -2.88
N VAL A 124 -10.25 0.83 -3.55
CA VAL A 124 -9.53 -0.36 -3.06
C VAL A 124 -8.03 -0.06 -2.90
N MET A 125 -7.41 0.54 -3.91
CA MET A 125 -5.99 0.90 -3.86
C MET A 125 -5.70 1.83 -2.66
N GLY A 126 -6.51 2.88 -2.48
CA GLY A 126 -6.35 3.82 -1.37
C GLY A 126 -6.53 3.16 0.00
N LEU A 127 -7.58 2.35 0.18
CA LEU A 127 -7.86 1.65 1.42
C LEU A 127 -6.77 0.62 1.79
N SER A 128 -6.20 -0.06 0.79
CA SER A 128 -5.08 -0.98 0.99
C SER A 128 -3.81 -0.26 1.44
N VAL A 129 -3.47 0.88 0.84
CA VAL A 129 -2.29 1.67 1.23
C VAL A 129 -2.44 2.25 2.64
N VAL A 130 -3.61 2.82 2.96
CA VAL A 130 -3.90 3.35 4.30
C VAL A 130 -3.89 2.24 5.34
N GLY A 131 -4.52 1.10 5.07
CA GLY A 131 -4.54 -0.05 5.97
C GLY A 131 -3.14 -0.59 6.27
N MET A 132 -2.32 -0.79 5.24
CA MET A 132 -0.94 -1.26 5.40
C MET A 132 -0.04 -0.23 6.11
N GLY A 133 -0.19 1.07 5.79
CA GLY A 133 0.57 2.14 6.44
C GLY A 133 0.25 2.26 7.94
N LEU A 134 -1.03 2.21 8.30
CA LEU A 134 -1.46 2.25 9.70
C LEU A 134 -1.01 1.02 10.48
N LEU A 135 -1.04 -0.18 9.87
CA LEU A 135 -0.47 -1.39 10.47
C LEU A 135 1.05 -1.26 10.66
N GLY A 136 1.77 -0.73 9.67
CA GLY A 136 3.21 -0.51 9.76
C GLY A 136 3.60 0.43 10.90
N ILE A 137 2.94 1.58 11.01
CA ILE A 137 3.19 2.56 12.09
C ILE A 137 2.83 1.95 13.46
N SER A 138 1.73 1.20 13.55
CA SER A 138 1.31 0.53 14.78
C SER A 138 2.34 -0.51 15.24
N ASN A 139 2.86 -1.33 14.31
CA ASN A 139 3.87 -2.34 14.59
C ASN A 139 5.21 -1.72 15.00
N VAL A 140 5.68 -0.68 14.29
CA VAL A 140 6.93 0.02 14.64
C VAL A 140 6.83 0.61 16.06
N ARG A 141 5.67 1.15 16.43
CA ARG A 141 5.48 1.79 17.74
C ARG A 141 5.19 0.80 18.87
N GLY A 142 4.67 -0.38 18.56
CA GLY A 142 4.53 -1.50 19.50
C GLY A 142 5.86 -2.22 19.77
N SER A 143 6.70 -2.39 18.74
CA SER A 143 8.02 -3.03 18.86
C SER A 143 9.08 -2.09 19.44
N ASN A 144 9.10 -0.81 19.05
CA ASN A 144 9.87 0.23 19.76
C ASN A 144 9.04 0.78 20.92
N GLY A 145 9.04 0.06 22.04
CA GLY A 145 8.46 0.55 23.28
C GLY A 145 9.00 1.95 23.62
N GLY A 146 8.13 2.96 23.51
CA GLY A 146 8.12 4.23 24.27
C GLY A 146 9.35 5.14 24.32
N SER A 147 10.52 4.76 23.81
CA SER A 147 11.81 5.38 24.19
C SER A 147 12.39 6.29 23.10
N LYS A 148 12.39 5.90 21.83
CA LYS A 148 12.98 6.74 20.75
C LYS A 148 12.08 7.87 20.25
N VAL A 149 10.75 7.71 20.25
CA VAL A 149 9.82 8.79 19.82
C VAL A 149 9.73 9.90 20.87
N LYS A 150 9.89 9.59 22.17
CA LYS A 150 9.99 10.61 23.23
C LYS A 150 11.26 11.46 23.10
N ASN A 151 12.38 10.86 22.70
CA ASN A 151 13.65 11.57 22.53
C ASN A 151 13.65 12.57 21.37
N PHE A 152 12.84 12.36 20.32
CA PHE A 152 12.72 13.32 19.22
C PHE A 152 11.69 14.43 19.52
N SER A 153 10.75 14.19 20.43
CA SER A 153 9.74 15.16 20.84
C SER A 153 10.18 16.06 22.00
N ASN A 154 11.34 15.80 22.61
CA ASN A 154 11.91 16.62 23.69
C ASN A 154 13.33 17.15 23.41
N PRO A 155 13.57 17.90 22.31
CA PRO A 155 14.83 18.62 22.12
C PRO A 155 14.92 19.87 23.03
N LEU A 156 13.84 20.28 23.70
CA LEU A 156 13.77 21.53 24.50
C LEU A 156 13.80 21.32 26.02
N GLY A 157 13.83 20.08 26.51
CA GLY A 157 13.84 19.76 27.95
C GLY A 157 15.23 19.45 28.53
N ALA A 158 16.28 19.43 27.70
CA ALA A 158 17.65 19.16 28.15
C ALA A 158 18.45 20.44 28.49
N GLU A 159 17.96 21.62 28.07
CA GLU A 159 18.71 22.88 28.21
C GLU A 159 18.48 23.60 29.56
N ILE A 160 17.49 23.20 30.36
CA ILE A 160 17.13 23.90 31.62
C ILE A 160 17.39 23.02 32.85
N ARG A 161 18.61 22.49 32.97
CA ARG A 161 19.08 21.91 34.25
C ARG A 161 20.53 22.25 34.62
N HIS A 162 21.04 23.35 34.08
CA HIS A 162 22.29 23.96 34.53
C HIS A 162 22.14 25.48 34.65
N ASP A 163 21.22 25.94 35.51
CA ASP A 163 21.44 27.17 36.30
C ASP A 163 20.41 27.26 37.43
N LYS A 164 20.90 27.63 38.62
CA LYS A 164 20.27 27.72 39.96
C LYS A 164 20.25 26.46 40.82
#